data_AF-A0A7Y4L8L0-F1
#
_entry.id   AF-A0A7Y4L8L0-F1
#
_cell.length_a   1.000
_cell.length_b   1.000
_cell.length_c   1.000
_cell.angle_alpha   90.00
_cell.angle_beta   90.00
_cell.angle_gamma   90.00
#
_symmetry.space_group_name_H-M   'P 1'
#
loop_
_entity.id
_entity.type
_entity.pdbx_description
1 polymer ?
#
loop_
_entity_poly.entity_id
_entity_poly.type
_entity_poly.pdbx_seq_one_letter_code
_entity_poly.pdbx_strand_id
1 'polypeptide(L)'
;MISEADAALAALLRRELLDASRVQVVFDPPTKEWAAKRNGPAVNLFLYDIREDTRRRSSGLVARFNTDGRVIARQTPPRIFRLFYLLSVWGQRAEDEHRLLGQLLDTLLTHDQIPPDLLPEAPSPVGLSIGLPPEDDRSFADVWSALGGELRPSLDVVLSLPIEAGHPTPAGALTTTPLHVDLADRERTPESAPRGVSEPADPPGGSGSGKSPGDAGRRRGRKRSAGE
;
A
#
# COMPACT_ATOMS: atom_id res chain seq x y z
N MET A 1 -1.08 4.19 -4.85
CA MET A 1 0.17 3.39 -4.84
C MET A 1 0.24 2.29 -5.91
N ILE A 2 -0.81 1.47 -6.13
CA ILE A 2 -0.73 0.38 -7.15
C ILE A 2 -0.64 0.96 -8.57
N SER A 3 -1.46 1.95 -8.90
CA SER A 3 -1.40 2.65 -10.19
C SER A 3 -0.05 3.30 -10.48
N GLU A 4 0.63 3.77 -9.44
CA GLU A 4 1.94 4.40 -9.50
C GLU A 4 3.02 3.34 -9.70
N ALA A 5 2.85 2.14 -9.11
CA ALA A 5 3.68 0.98 -9.42
C ALA A 5 3.52 0.54 -10.88
N ASP A 6 2.30 0.52 -11.42
CA ASP A 6 2.04 0.22 -12.84
C ASP A 6 2.73 1.27 -13.75
N ALA A 7 2.57 2.55 -13.41
CA ALA A 7 3.20 3.64 -14.15
C ALA A 7 4.73 3.56 -14.08
N ALA A 8 5.30 3.24 -12.92
CA ALA A 8 6.74 3.09 -12.73
C ALA A 8 7.30 1.90 -13.52
N LEU A 9 6.60 0.76 -13.53
CA LEU A 9 7.00 -0.41 -14.30
C LEU A 9 6.92 -0.12 -15.81
N ALA A 10 5.87 0.55 -16.27
CA ALA A 10 5.75 0.98 -17.66
C ALA A 10 6.85 2.01 -18.05
N ALA A 11 7.18 2.93 -17.15
CA ALA A 11 8.26 3.90 -17.37
C ALA A 11 9.63 3.22 -17.42
N LEU A 12 9.88 2.24 -16.55
CA LEU A 12 11.10 1.44 -16.55
C LEU A 12 11.29 0.73 -17.88
N LEU A 13 10.27 0.00 -18.35
CA LEU A 13 10.33 -0.70 -19.63
C LEU A 13 10.51 0.26 -20.81
N ARG A 14 9.86 1.43 -20.79
CA ARG A 14 10.03 2.43 -21.85
C ARG A 14 11.42 3.07 -21.87
N ARG A 15 12.06 3.18 -20.70
CA ARG A 15 13.38 3.79 -20.55
C ARG A 15 14.49 2.90 -21.08
N GLU A 16 14.40 1.60 -20.80
CA GLU A 16 15.47 0.66 -21.09
C GLU A 16 15.29 -0.09 -22.43
N LEU A 17 14.05 -0.21 -22.94
CA LEU A 17 13.79 -0.91 -24.19
C LEU A 17 14.15 -0.05 -25.41
N LEU A 18 15.11 -0.50 -26.21
CA LEU A 18 15.61 0.20 -27.41
C LEU A 18 14.50 0.57 -28.42
N ASP A 19 13.45 -0.25 -28.52
CA ASP A 19 12.29 -0.06 -29.42
C ASP A 19 11.00 0.33 -28.68
N ALA A 20 11.10 0.99 -27.52
CA ALA A 20 9.96 1.36 -26.68
C ALA A 20 8.84 2.14 -27.41
N SER A 21 9.15 2.89 -28.46
CA SER A 21 8.15 3.65 -29.23
C SER A 21 7.32 2.77 -30.18
N ARG A 22 7.76 1.55 -30.47
CA ARG A 22 7.10 0.60 -31.40
C ARG A 22 6.32 -0.49 -30.65
N VAL A 23 6.59 -0.65 -29.37
CA VAL A 23 6.02 -1.69 -28.53
C VAL A 23 5.08 -1.05 -27.51
N GLN A 24 3.80 -1.40 -27.56
CA GLN A 24 2.86 -0.93 -26.57
C GLN A 24 3.09 -1.66 -25.24
N VAL A 25 2.95 -0.96 -24.11
CA VAL A 25 2.92 -1.58 -22.77
C VAL A 25 1.49 -1.48 -22.25
N VAL A 26 0.88 -2.60 -21.90
CA VAL A 26 -0.52 -2.67 -21.43
C VAL A 26 -0.64 -3.51 -20.16
N PHE A 27 -1.73 -3.32 -19.42
CA PHE A 27 -2.01 -4.00 -18.15
C PHE A 27 -3.34 -4.74 -18.15
N ASP A 28 -4.06 -4.73 -19.28
CA ASP A 28 -5.34 -5.43 -19.43
C ASP A 28 -5.17 -6.95 -19.27
N PRO A 29 -6.19 -7.69 -18.82
CA PRO A 29 -6.19 -9.14 -18.85
C PRO A 29 -5.98 -9.63 -20.29
N PRO A 30 -4.98 -10.50 -20.56
CA PRO A 30 -4.68 -10.91 -21.92
C PRO A 30 -5.59 -12.05 -22.37
N THR A 31 -6.90 -11.77 -22.45
CA THR A 31 -7.91 -12.74 -22.89
C THR A 31 -7.81 -13.00 -24.39
N LYS A 32 -8.48 -14.06 -24.86
CA LYS A 32 -8.58 -14.38 -26.29
C LYS A 32 -9.19 -13.24 -27.11
N GLU A 33 -10.23 -12.59 -26.61
CA GLU A 33 -10.88 -11.45 -27.27
C GLU A 33 -9.97 -10.22 -27.30
N TRP A 34 -9.21 -10.00 -26.23
CA TRP A 34 -8.23 -8.92 -26.19
C TRP A 34 -7.13 -9.18 -27.23
N ALA A 35 -6.58 -10.39 -27.27
CA ALA A 35 -5.55 -10.79 -28.22
C ALA A 35 -6.01 -10.64 -29.67
N ALA A 36 -7.26 -11.01 -29.99
CA ALA A 36 -7.82 -10.92 -31.34
C ALA A 36 -7.98 -9.47 -31.85
N LYS A 37 -8.09 -8.49 -30.96
CA LYS A 37 -8.25 -7.06 -31.33
C LYS A 37 -6.92 -6.35 -31.58
N ARG A 38 -5.80 -7.06 -31.51
CA ARG A 38 -4.47 -6.43 -31.55
C ARG A 38 -3.93 -6.22 -32.94
N ASN A 39 -3.41 -5.02 -33.15
CA ASN A 39 -2.91 -4.56 -34.45
C ASN A 39 -1.39 -4.36 -34.50
N GLY A 40 -0.64 -4.69 -33.45
CA GLY A 40 0.82 -4.52 -33.41
C GLY A 40 1.47 -5.21 -32.21
N PRO A 41 2.82 -5.19 -32.09
CA PRO A 41 3.56 -5.76 -30.98
C PRO A 41 3.30 -5.06 -29.64
N ALA A 42 3.27 -5.81 -28.55
CA ALA A 42 3.07 -5.25 -27.21
C ALA A 42 3.52 -6.22 -26.13
N VAL A 43 3.94 -5.60 -25.04
CA VAL A 43 4.20 -6.23 -23.76
C VAL A 43 2.98 -6.05 -22.89
N ASN A 44 2.50 -7.16 -22.34
CA ASN A 44 1.40 -7.18 -21.40
C ASN A 44 1.94 -7.50 -20.00
N LEU A 45 1.53 -6.71 -19.02
CA LEU A 45 1.87 -6.83 -17.61
C LEU A 45 0.58 -7.00 -16.82
N PHE A 46 0.06 -8.22 -16.78
CA PHE A 46 -1.21 -8.48 -16.13
C PHE A 46 -1.01 -8.76 -14.63
N LEU A 47 -1.54 -7.89 -13.77
CA LEU A 47 -1.53 -8.08 -12.32
C LEU A 47 -2.53 -9.18 -11.93
N TYR A 48 -2.01 -10.38 -11.61
CA TYR A 48 -2.86 -11.55 -11.36
C TYR A 48 -3.02 -11.90 -9.88
N ASP A 49 -2.12 -11.41 -9.01
CA ASP A 49 -2.20 -11.65 -7.56
C ASP A 49 -1.61 -10.48 -6.74
N ILE A 50 -2.16 -10.26 -5.55
CA ILE A 50 -1.74 -9.22 -4.60
C ILE A 50 -1.76 -9.81 -3.20
N ARG A 51 -0.61 -9.78 -2.51
CA ARG A 51 -0.47 -10.42 -1.19
C ARG A 51 0.30 -9.58 -0.22
N GLU A 52 -0.09 -9.58 1.05
CA GLU A 52 0.75 -9.00 2.11
C GLU A 52 1.91 -9.96 2.42
N ASP A 53 3.14 -9.44 2.47
CA ASP A 53 4.28 -10.16 3.02
C ASP A 53 4.26 -10.08 4.54
N THR A 54 3.59 -11.07 5.14
CA THR A 54 3.41 -11.15 6.60
C THR A 54 4.71 -11.44 7.34
N ARG A 55 5.75 -11.99 6.68
CA ARG A 55 7.06 -12.24 7.30
C ARG A 55 7.80 -10.94 7.57
N ARG A 56 7.60 -9.93 6.72
CA ARG A 56 8.13 -8.56 6.90
C ARG A 56 7.19 -7.65 7.69
N ARG A 57 6.07 -8.17 8.19
CA ARG A 57 5.13 -7.37 8.99
C ARG A 57 5.74 -7.05 10.34
N SER A 58 6.02 -5.77 10.56
CA SER A 58 6.37 -5.25 11.88
C SER A 58 5.10 -4.88 12.66
N SER A 59 5.12 -5.05 13.97
CA SER A 59 4.05 -4.69 14.89
C SER A 59 4.45 -3.49 15.76
N GLY A 60 3.46 -2.76 16.26
CA GLY A 60 3.67 -1.59 17.11
C GLY A 60 3.56 -0.26 16.36
N LEU A 61 3.95 0.80 17.07
CA LEU A 61 3.90 2.17 16.56
C LEU A 61 5.34 2.68 16.38
N VAL A 62 5.62 3.20 15.20
CA VAL A 62 6.89 3.85 14.86
C VAL A 62 6.71 5.35 15.02
N ALA A 63 7.70 6.00 15.64
CA ALA A 63 7.73 7.45 15.77
C ALA A 63 8.06 8.12 14.42
N ARG A 64 7.28 9.14 14.05
CA ARG A 64 7.65 10.11 13.03
C ARG A 64 8.31 11.31 13.71
N PHE A 65 9.45 11.71 13.18
CA PHE A 65 10.25 12.82 13.70
C PHE A 65 10.10 14.06 12.82
N ASN A 66 10.18 15.25 13.42
CA ASN A 66 10.41 16.48 12.68
C ASN A 66 11.89 16.70 12.37
N THR A 67 12.22 17.80 11.70
CA THR A 67 13.60 18.22 11.39
C THR A 67 14.48 18.42 12.62
N ASP A 68 13.90 18.71 13.78
CA ASP A 68 14.62 18.91 15.04
C ASP A 68 14.80 17.59 15.83
N GLY A 69 14.43 16.44 15.25
CA GLY A 69 14.53 15.13 15.89
C GLY A 69 13.46 14.87 16.97
N ARG A 70 12.36 15.64 16.98
CA ARG A 70 11.26 15.49 17.94
C ARG A 70 10.15 14.62 17.37
N VAL A 71 9.57 13.75 18.20
CA VAL A 71 8.44 12.91 17.81
C VAL A 71 7.18 13.76 17.64
N ILE A 72 6.65 13.82 16.42
CA ILE A 72 5.44 14.58 16.08
C ILE A 72 4.21 13.70 15.91
N ALA A 73 4.42 12.42 15.58
CA ALA A 73 3.35 11.46 15.42
C ALA A 73 3.85 10.04 15.65
N ARG A 74 2.91 9.13 15.87
CA ARG A 74 3.13 7.68 15.91
C ARG A 74 2.21 7.01 14.90
N GLN A 75 2.76 6.10 14.11
CA GLN A 75 1.98 5.37 13.10
C GLN A 75 2.40 3.91 13.04
N THR A 76 1.54 3.05 12.49
CA THR A 76 1.94 1.68 12.18
C THR A 76 3.03 1.67 11.09
N PRO A 77 4.00 0.76 11.16
CA PRO A 77 5.02 0.64 10.13
C PRO A 77 4.37 0.34 8.76
N PRO A 78 5.00 0.76 7.65
CA PRO A 78 4.54 0.37 6.31
C PRO A 78 4.42 -1.14 6.20
N ARG A 79 3.36 -1.60 5.54
CA ARG A 79 3.17 -3.01 5.20
C ARG A 79 3.71 -3.25 3.81
N ILE A 80 4.41 -4.36 3.62
CA ILE A 80 4.90 -4.73 2.30
C ILE A 80 3.85 -5.61 1.62
N PHE A 81 3.38 -5.19 0.44
CA PHE A 81 2.55 -5.99 -0.43
C PHE A 81 3.37 -6.44 -1.64
N ARG A 82 3.22 -7.71 -2.02
CA ARG A 82 3.77 -8.29 -3.23
C ARG A 82 2.71 -8.25 -4.31
N LEU A 83 3.04 -7.57 -5.41
CA LEU A 83 2.23 -7.51 -6.62
C LEU A 83 2.84 -8.45 -7.65
N PHE A 84 2.07 -9.45 -8.09
CA PHE A 84 2.54 -10.46 -9.04
C PHE A 84 1.99 -10.15 -10.43
N TYR A 85 2.88 -9.81 -11.34
CA TYR A 85 2.58 -9.47 -12.73
C TYR A 85 3.00 -10.61 -13.64
N LEU A 86 2.06 -11.06 -14.46
CA LEU A 86 2.34 -11.97 -15.57
C LEU A 86 2.78 -11.14 -16.78
N LEU A 87 4.09 -11.12 -17.02
CA LEU A 87 4.68 -10.46 -18.18
C LEU A 87 4.61 -11.40 -19.39
N SER A 88 3.91 -10.98 -20.45
CA SER A 88 3.84 -11.71 -21.71
C SER A 88 4.09 -10.80 -22.91
N VAL A 89 4.68 -11.36 -23.96
CA VAL A 89 4.94 -10.66 -25.22
C VAL A 89 4.02 -11.20 -26.30
N TRP A 90 3.51 -10.29 -27.12
CA TRP A 90 2.57 -10.59 -28.19
C TRP A 90 3.05 -9.95 -29.47
N GLY A 91 3.31 -10.77 -30.48
CA GLY A 91 3.81 -10.39 -31.80
C GLY A 91 3.13 -11.18 -32.91
N GLN A 92 3.70 -11.09 -34.12
CA GLN A 92 3.22 -11.86 -35.28
C GLN A 92 3.89 -13.23 -35.38
N ARG A 93 5.13 -13.35 -34.87
CA ARG A 93 5.96 -14.56 -34.93
C ARG A 93 6.49 -14.91 -33.55
N ALA A 94 6.54 -16.20 -33.24
CA ALA A 94 7.09 -16.68 -31.98
C ALA A 94 8.57 -16.28 -31.80
N GLU A 95 9.35 -16.22 -32.88
CA GLU A 95 10.77 -15.80 -32.79
C GLU A 95 10.91 -14.35 -32.32
N ASP A 96 10.04 -13.45 -32.80
CA ASP A 96 10.03 -12.05 -32.39
C ASP A 96 9.57 -11.90 -30.94
N GLU A 97 8.56 -12.69 -30.54
CA GLU A 97 8.09 -12.76 -29.15
C GLU A 97 9.20 -13.19 -28.20
N HIS A 98 9.91 -14.28 -28.52
CA HIS A 98 11.01 -14.78 -27.71
C HIS A 98 12.19 -13.80 -27.67
N ARG A 99 12.52 -13.17 -28.80
CA ARG A 99 13.60 -12.17 -28.87
C ARG A 99 13.30 -10.97 -27.96
N LEU A 100 12.08 -10.47 -27.99
CA LEU A 100 11.67 -9.35 -27.14
C LEU A 100 11.56 -9.79 -25.67
N LEU A 101 11.09 -11.01 -25.39
CA LEU A 101 11.06 -11.56 -24.03
C LEU A 101 12.47 -11.68 -23.44
N GLY A 102 13.45 -12.13 -24.23
CA GLY A 102 14.85 -12.18 -23.83
C GLY A 102 15.41 -10.80 -23.48
N GLN A 103 15.14 -9.79 -24.32
CA GLN A 103 15.56 -8.41 -24.03
C GLN A 103 14.92 -7.86 -22.75
N LEU A 104 13.64 -8.14 -22.52
CA LEU A 104 12.95 -7.74 -21.29
C LEU A 104 13.53 -8.44 -20.07
N LEU A 105 13.85 -9.73 -20.18
CA LEU A 105 14.50 -10.47 -19.11
C LEU A 105 15.87 -9.88 -18.77
N ASP A 106 16.73 -9.69 -19.78
CA ASP A 106 18.06 -9.10 -19.61
C ASP A 106 17.98 -7.72 -18.96
N THR A 107 17.02 -6.89 -19.41
CA THR A 107 16.78 -5.55 -18.87
C THR A 107 16.36 -5.61 -17.41
N LEU A 108 15.30 -6.37 -17.11
CA LEU A 108 14.73 -6.42 -15.77
C LEU A 108 15.73 -7.02 -14.76
N LEU A 109 16.59 -7.97 -15.19
CA LEU A 109 17.65 -8.55 -14.35
C LEU A 109 18.73 -7.54 -13.92
N THR A 110 18.84 -6.38 -14.59
CA THR A 110 19.75 -5.31 -14.15
C THR A 110 19.20 -4.47 -12.99
N HIS A 111 17.95 -4.71 -12.59
CA HIS A 111 17.26 -3.95 -11.55
C HIS A 111 16.80 -4.86 -10.40
N ASP A 112 17.39 -4.69 -9.21
CA ASP A 112 16.89 -5.33 -7.98
C ASP A 112 15.72 -4.55 -7.33
N GLN A 113 15.48 -3.33 -7.81
CA GLN A 113 14.46 -2.42 -7.31
C GLN A 113 14.01 -1.45 -8.39
N ILE A 114 12.79 -0.94 -8.26
CA ILE A 114 12.31 0.17 -9.07
C ILE A 114 13.20 1.40 -8.79
N PRO A 115 13.78 2.03 -9.83
CA PRO A 115 14.55 3.25 -9.67
C PRO A 115 13.79 4.32 -8.89
N PRO A 116 14.39 4.99 -7.88
CA PRO A 116 13.69 5.94 -7.01
C PRO A 116 13.07 7.13 -7.76
N ASP A 117 13.63 7.50 -8.91
CA ASP A 117 13.12 8.55 -9.78
C ASP A 117 11.79 8.18 -10.47
N LEU A 118 11.51 6.89 -10.63
CA LEU A 118 10.28 6.40 -11.27
C LEU A 118 9.12 6.22 -10.29
N LEU A 119 9.41 6.18 -8.98
CA LEU A 119 8.41 6.05 -7.93
C LEU A 119 8.82 6.82 -6.66
N PRO A 120 8.90 8.16 -6.73
CA PRO A 120 9.42 8.99 -5.63
C PRO A 120 8.51 9.02 -4.40
N GLU A 121 7.22 8.68 -4.55
CA GLU A 121 6.26 8.64 -3.45
C GLU A 121 6.37 7.37 -2.58
N ALA A 122 7.19 6.39 -2.97
CA ALA A 122 7.36 5.17 -2.19
C ALA A 122 8.05 5.48 -0.84
N PRO A 123 7.48 5.04 0.30
CA PRO A 123 8.05 5.32 1.63
C PRO A 123 9.36 4.59 1.91
N SER A 124 9.69 3.57 1.12
CA SER A 124 10.97 2.86 1.13
C SER A 124 11.23 2.26 -0.26
N PRO A 125 12.45 1.78 -0.57
CA PRO A 125 12.73 1.20 -1.87
C PRO A 125 11.79 0.03 -2.22
N VAL A 126 11.35 -0.01 -3.48
CA VAL A 126 10.42 -1.02 -4.00
C VAL A 126 11.22 -2.10 -4.72
N GLY A 127 11.33 -3.26 -4.09
CA GLY A 127 12.07 -4.39 -4.68
C GLY A 127 11.40 -4.91 -5.94
N LEU A 128 12.20 -5.24 -6.96
CA LEU A 128 11.81 -5.89 -8.20
C LEU A 128 12.42 -7.30 -8.19
N SER A 129 11.64 -8.32 -8.52
CA SER A 129 12.14 -9.70 -8.64
C SER A 129 11.47 -10.39 -9.82
N ILE A 130 12.17 -11.33 -10.46
CA ILE A 130 11.70 -11.99 -11.69
C ILE A 130 11.94 -13.48 -11.56
N GLY A 131 10.99 -14.28 -12.07
CA GLY A 131 11.17 -15.73 -12.19
C GLY A 131 11.37 -16.42 -10.85
N LEU A 132 10.80 -15.86 -9.79
CA LEU A 132 10.79 -16.52 -8.50
C LEU A 132 10.01 -17.83 -8.64
N PRO A 133 10.48 -18.94 -8.03
CA PRO A 133 9.66 -20.14 -7.98
C PRO A 133 8.31 -19.76 -7.37
N PRO A 134 7.18 -20.17 -8.00
CA PRO A 134 5.86 -19.84 -7.48
C PRO A 134 5.81 -20.24 -6.00
N GLU A 135 5.50 -19.28 -5.14
CA GLU A 135 5.41 -19.55 -3.70
C GLU A 135 4.14 -20.36 -3.34
N ASP A 136 3.35 -20.72 -4.35
CA ASP A 136 1.96 -21.13 -4.25
C ASP A 136 1.65 -22.33 -5.15
N ASP A 137 0.52 -23.00 -4.86
CA ASP A 137 -0.01 -24.10 -5.68
C ASP A 137 -0.61 -23.65 -7.01
N ARG A 138 -0.74 -22.34 -7.27
CA ARG A 138 -1.27 -21.82 -8.54
C ARG A 138 -0.20 -21.77 -9.61
N SER A 139 -0.31 -22.68 -10.58
CA SER A 139 0.58 -22.73 -11.72
C SER A 139 0.25 -21.64 -12.74
N PHE A 140 1.23 -21.23 -13.57
CA PHE A 140 0.95 -20.34 -14.70
C PHE A 140 -0.08 -20.92 -15.67
N ALA A 141 -0.11 -22.25 -15.81
CA ALA A 141 -1.10 -22.92 -16.66
C ALA A 141 -2.53 -22.68 -16.17
N ASP A 142 -2.75 -22.61 -14.85
CA ASP A 142 -4.07 -22.32 -14.28
C ASP A 142 -4.49 -20.87 -14.55
N VAL A 143 -3.56 -19.92 -14.44
CA VAL A 143 -3.81 -18.50 -14.75
C VAL A 143 -4.18 -18.34 -16.23
N TRP A 144 -3.43 -18.96 -17.14
CA TRP A 144 -3.74 -18.93 -18.57
C TRP A 144 -5.08 -19.60 -18.90
N SER A 145 -5.37 -20.73 -18.26
CA SER A 145 -6.64 -21.43 -18.42
C SER A 145 -7.82 -20.57 -17.96
N ALA A 146 -7.68 -19.84 -16.84
CA ALA A 146 -8.68 -18.92 -16.33
C ALA A 146 -8.92 -17.70 -17.24
N LEU A 147 -7.89 -17.26 -17.97
CA LEU A 147 -7.98 -16.18 -18.96
C LEU A 147 -8.64 -16.62 -20.29
N GLY A 148 -8.94 -17.92 -20.44
CA GLY A 148 -9.48 -18.48 -21.68
C GLY A 148 -8.51 -18.42 -22.86
N GLY A 149 -7.22 -18.25 -22.56
CA GLY A 149 -6.13 -18.14 -23.53
C GLY A 149 -5.35 -19.44 -23.69
N GLU A 150 -4.58 -19.53 -24.76
CA GLU A 150 -3.55 -20.55 -24.89
C GLU A 150 -2.35 -20.19 -24.02
N LEU A 151 -1.72 -21.19 -23.40
CA LEU A 151 -0.51 -20.99 -22.60
C LEU A 151 0.58 -20.35 -23.48
N ARG A 152 1.05 -19.17 -23.06
CA ARG A 152 2.14 -18.45 -23.72
C ARG A 152 3.38 -18.38 -22.84
N PRO A 153 4.59 -18.29 -23.45
CA PRO A 153 5.80 -17.93 -22.72
C PRO A 153 5.60 -16.62 -21.95
N SER A 154 5.84 -16.67 -20.64
CA SER A 154 5.61 -15.55 -19.73
C SER A 154 6.62 -15.56 -18.60
N LEU A 155 6.87 -14.38 -18.03
CA LEU A 155 7.73 -14.17 -16.86
C LEU A 155 6.88 -13.69 -15.70
N ASP A 156 7.12 -14.23 -14.51
CA ASP A 156 6.55 -13.67 -13.28
C ASP A 156 7.43 -12.53 -12.79
N VAL A 157 6.85 -11.33 -12.69
CA VAL A 157 7.49 -10.11 -12.21
C VAL A 157 6.81 -9.70 -10.92
N VAL A 158 7.59 -9.62 -9.84
CA VAL A 158 7.08 -9.36 -8.49
C VAL A 158 7.60 -8.01 -7.99
N LEU A 159 6.68 -7.12 -7.63
CA LEU A 159 7.00 -5.87 -6.92
C LEU A 159 6.73 -5.99 -5.43
N SER A 160 7.74 -5.73 -4.61
CA SER A 160 7.60 -5.59 -3.15
C SER A 160 7.29 -4.14 -2.79
N LEU A 161 6.01 -3.78 -2.82
CA LEU A 161 5.51 -2.42 -2.63
C LEU A 161 5.23 -2.12 -1.14
N PRO A 162 5.95 -1.18 -0.52
CA PRO A 162 5.63 -0.68 0.81
C PRO A 162 4.43 0.27 0.75
N ILE A 163 3.40 -0.02 1.54
CA ILE A 163 2.19 0.77 1.66
C ILE A 163 2.07 1.26 3.10
N GLU A 164 1.98 2.57 3.30
CA GLU A 164 1.73 3.12 4.63
C GLU A 164 0.38 2.65 5.15
N ALA A 165 0.40 2.03 6.33
CA ALA A 165 -0.82 1.59 7.00
C ALA A 165 -1.23 2.61 8.05
N GLY A 166 -2.53 2.92 8.11
CA GLY A 166 -3.13 3.71 9.17
C GLY A 166 -2.92 5.22 9.03
N HIS A 167 -3.58 5.96 9.93
CA HIS A 167 -3.43 7.40 10.04
C HIS A 167 -2.41 7.71 11.14
N PRO A 168 -1.48 8.67 10.93
CA PRO A 168 -0.58 9.09 11.98
C PRO A 168 -1.37 9.67 13.15
N THR A 169 -1.18 9.12 14.35
CA THR A 169 -1.71 9.71 15.58
C THR A 169 -0.73 10.77 16.07
N PRO A 170 -1.14 12.04 16.22
CA PRO A 170 -0.27 13.08 16.75
C PRO A 170 0.34 12.66 18.09
N ALA A 171 1.62 12.95 18.28
CA ALA A 171 2.23 12.79 19.58
C ALA A 171 1.54 13.74 20.58
N GLY A 172 1.42 13.30 21.84
CA GLY A 172 0.95 14.17 22.91
C GLY A 172 1.83 15.41 23.06
N ALA A 173 1.32 16.42 23.76
CA ALA A 173 2.07 17.64 24.04
C ALA A 173 3.44 17.29 24.67
N LEU A 174 4.47 18.05 24.30
CA LEU A 174 5.82 17.83 24.81
C LEU A 174 5.83 17.98 26.33
N THR A 175 6.19 16.91 27.04
CA THR A 175 6.44 17.00 28.48
C THR A 175 7.73 17.78 28.70
N THR A 176 7.60 19.03 29.16
CA THR A 176 8.74 19.87 29.56
C THR A 176 9.12 19.68 31.02
N THR A 177 8.24 19.06 31.81
CA THR A 177 8.49 18.73 33.22
C THR A 177 9.39 17.50 33.32
N PRO A 178 10.46 17.54 34.13
CA PRO A 178 11.30 16.36 34.34
C PRO A 178 10.51 15.20 34.95
N LEU A 179 10.84 13.98 34.54
CA LEU A 179 10.30 12.77 35.16
C LEU A 179 10.88 12.62 36.56
N HIS A 180 10.05 12.79 37.58
CA HIS A 180 10.40 12.45 38.96
C HIS A 180 10.05 10.98 39.24
N VAL A 181 11.04 10.21 39.67
CA VAL A 181 10.86 8.81 40.12
C VAL A 181 11.24 8.74 41.58
N ASP A 182 10.26 8.63 42.47
CA ASP A 182 10.49 8.37 43.88
C ASP A 182 10.57 6.87 44.13
N LEU A 183 11.74 6.39 44.55
CA LEU A 183 11.92 5.02 45.04
C LEU A 183 11.87 5.04 46.57
N ALA A 184 10.87 4.37 47.13
CA ALA A 184 10.77 4.11 48.56
C ALA A 184 10.94 2.61 48.84
N ASP A 185 11.75 2.29 49.84
CA ASP A 185 11.90 0.93 50.36
C ASP A 185 10.67 0.56 51.21
N ARG A 186 10.09 -0.63 50.99
CA ARG A 186 8.86 -1.09 51.68
C ARG A 186 9.05 -1.30 53.18
N GLU A 187 10.29 -1.32 53.67
CA GLU A 187 10.59 -1.54 55.09
C GLU A 187 10.66 -0.26 55.92
N ARG A 188 10.44 0.93 55.34
CA ARG A 188 10.29 2.18 56.11
C ARG A 188 8.84 2.58 56.25
N THR A 189 8.37 2.66 57.49
CA THR A 189 7.11 3.30 57.88
C THR A 189 7.09 4.73 57.32
N PRO A 190 6.01 5.18 56.65
CA PRO A 190 6.03 6.45 55.94
C PRO A 190 5.98 7.61 56.93
N GLU A 191 7.08 8.36 57.05
CA GLU A 191 6.99 9.75 57.47
C GLU A 191 6.36 10.53 56.32
N SER A 192 5.25 11.20 56.61
CA SER A 192 4.33 11.75 55.63
C SER A 192 4.95 12.99 54.95
N ALA A 193 5.49 12.83 53.75
CA ALA A 193 5.72 13.94 52.82
C ALA A 193 4.45 14.20 51.99
N PRO A 194 4.13 15.47 51.67
CA PRO A 194 2.85 15.82 51.05
C PRO A 194 2.75 15.25 49.63
N ARG A 195 1.71 14.44 49.38
CA ARG A 195 1.31 14.03 48.03
C ARG A 195 0.85 15.26 47.26
N GLY A 196 1.67 15.73 46.33
CA GLY A 196 1.24 16.63 45.27
C GLY A 196 0.30 15.88 44.32
N VAL A 197 -1.00 15.87 44.63
CA VAL A 197 -2.03 15.53 43.65
C VAL A 197 -2.14 16.75 42.73
N SER A 198 -1.69 16.62 41.48
CA SER A 198 -2.03 17.61 40.45
C SER A 198 -3.50 17.45 40.12
N GLU A 199 -4.33 18.40 40.53
CA GLU A 199 -5.73 18.49 40.11
C GLU A 199 -5.82 18.62 38.57
N PRO A 200 -6.81 18.00 37.92
CA PRO A 200 -7.12 18.30 36.54
C PRO A 200 -7.66 19.73 36.46
N ALA A 201 -7.07 20.54 35.59
CA ALA A 201 -7.57 21.89 35.31
C ALA A 201 -8.97 21.82 34.66
N ASP A 202 -9.96 22.41 35.32
CA ASP A 202 -11.29 22.65 34.75
C ASP A 202 -11.23 23.64 33.57
N PRO A 203 -12.07 23.47 32.54
CA PRO A 203 -12.19 24.43 31.44
C PRO A 203 -12.93 25.70 31.89
N PRO A 204 -12.64 26.88 31.31
CA PRO A 204 -13.28 28.13 31.72
C PRO A 204 -14.76 28.16 31.33
N GLY A 205 -15.61 28.41 32.33
CA GLY A 205 -17.05 28.56 32.18
C GLY A 205 -17.47 29.85 31.47
N GLY A 206 -18.36 29.72 30.50
CA GLY A 206 -19.19 30.81 29.98
C GLY A 206 -20.60 30.72 30.57
N SER A 207 -20.94 31.67 31.43
CA SER A 207 -22.29 31.89 31.95
C SER A 207 -23.17 32.61 30.92
N GLY A 208 -24.39 32.11 30.72
CA GLY A 208 -25.42 32.75 29.92
C GLY A 208 -26.78 32.08 30.14
N SER A 209 -27.49 32.50 31.17
CA SER A 209 -28.83 32.06 31.55
C SER A 209 -29.92 32.60 30.62
N GLY A 210 -30.98 31.81 30.37
CA GLY A 210 -32.15 32.31 29.63
C GLY A 210 -33.27 31.29 29.35
N LYS A 211 -34.13 31.06 30.34
CA LYS A 211 -35.59 30.81 30.28
C LYS A 211 -36.19 29.93 29.14
N SER A 212 -36.79 28.79 29.55
CA SER A 212 -38.03 28.20 28.97
C SER A 212 -39.23 29.17 29.14
N PRO A 213 -40.42 28.99 28.51
CA PRO A 213 -41.00 27.77 27.91
C PRO A 213 -41.78 27.96 26.59
N GLY A 214 -42.27 26.87 25.96
CA GLY A 214 -43.24 26.99 24.86
C GLY A 214 -43.58 25.70 24.11
N ASP A 215 -44.78 25.21 24.37
CA ASP A 215 -45.57 24.20 23.66
C ASP A 215 -45.74 24.47 22.15
N ALA A 216 -45.65 23.42 21.31
CA ALA A 216 -46.40 23.29 20.05
C ALA A 216 -46.11 21.92 19.38
N GLY A 217 -47.15 21.10 19.26
CA GLY A 217 -47.07 19.78 18.65
C GLY A 217 -46.81 19.74 17.14
N ARG A 218 -46.51 18.54 16.64
CA ARG A 218 -46.84 18.17 15.25
C ARG A 218 -46.99 16.66 15.08
N ARG A 219 -48.21 16.30 14.71
CA ARG A 219 -48.62 15.08 14.00
C ARG A 219 -47.64 14.74 12.86
N ARG A 220 -47.40 13.44 12.66
CA ARG A 220 -47.36 12.82 11.32
C ARG A 220 -47.57 11.31 11.43
N GLY A 221 -48.75 10.86 11.00
CA GLY A 221 -48.95 9.49 10.56
C GLY A 221 -48.60 9.33 9.08
N ARG A 222 -48.14 8.14 8.69
CA ARG A 222 -48.37 7.49 7.37
C ARG A 222 -47.90 6.04 7.49
N LYS A 223 -48.79 5.08 7.75
CA LYS A 223 -49.39 4.13 6.78
C LYS A 223 -48.44 3.59 5.71
N ARG A 224 -48.11 2.30 5.89
CA ARG A 224 -48.25 1.14 4.97
C ARG A 224 -48.04 1.35 3.46
N SER A 225 -47.13 0.55 2.91
CA SER A 225 -47.37 -0.26 1.71
C SER A 225 -46.47 -1.51 1.74
N ALA A 226 -47.09 -2.66 2.03
CA ALA A 226 -46.61 -3.96 1.62
C ALA A 226 -47.62 -4.45 0.57
N GLY A 227 -47.13 -4.86 -0.59
CA GLY A 227 -47.92 -5.37 -1.70
C GLY A 227 -46.99 -5.94 -2.75
N GLU A 228 -47.10 -7.26 -2.90
CA GLU A 228 -46.63 -8.19 -3.95
C GLU A 228 -45.14 -8.23 -4.32
#